data_AF-A0A2H0N745-F1
#
_entry.id   AF-A0A2H0N745-F1
#
_cell.length_a   1.000
_cell.length_b   1.000
_cell.length_c   1.000
_cell.angle_alpha   90.00
_cell.angle_beta   90.00
_cell.angle_gamma   90.00
#
_symmetry.space_group_name_H-M   'P 1'
#
loop_
_entity.id
_entity.type
_entity.pdbx_description
1 polymer ?
#
loop_
_entity_poly.entity_id
_entity_poly.type
_entity_poly.pdbx_seq_one_letter_code
_entity_poly.pdbx_strand_id
1 'polypeptide(L)'
;MSVNIKHIPNPKKLPELKKLNSIQNPPKELYAEGKWRPEIFQNCIAIVGSRRLTAYGKRVIETLIPKLVWQGQTIVSGMMYGADQYAHEKTIENGGVTIGILGWGINNHLKNEDKKLAQKIIKNDGLIISEWKDLTAARWTFPARNRIIAGLSDEIYVIEAALKSGSLITANLAKRFNRKLWAVPGPITSHVSRGTNLLISEGKADMYLGEIENKTSPKDKKITHPILSLLLNEPLTINEISRHLNKSISEIGAELSLLAIEEQVLEQDSKYYLNQN
;
A
#
# COMPACT_ATOMS: atom_id res chain seq x y z
N MET A 1 32.44 3.93 -1.33
CA MET A 1 32.02 2.68 -1.97
C MET A 1 31.56 3.02 -3.37
N SER A 2 32.22 2.49 -4.39
CA SER A 2 31.86 2.71 -5.79
C SER A 2 30.46 2.17 -6.04
N VAL A 3 29.56 3.03 -6.50
CA VAL A 3 28.19 2.65 -6.83
C VAL A 3 28.24 1.76 -8.07
N ASN A 4 27.90 0.48 -7.93
CA ASN A 4 27.89 -0.45 -9.06
C ASN A 4 26.58 -0.31 -9.83
N ILE A 5 26.57 0.57 -10.82
CA ILE A 5 25.42 0.81 -11.70
C ILE A 5 25.51 -0.14 -12.89
N LYS A 6 24.52 -1.02 -13.02
CA LYS A 6 24.35 -1.91 -14.17
C LYS A 6 23.62 -1.17 -15.29
N HIS A 7 24.28 -1.00 -16.42
CA HIS A 7 23.66 -0.50 -17.65
C HIS A 7 23.01 -1.65 -18.44
N ILE A 8 21.76 -1.45 -18.86
CA ILE A 8 20.94 -2.42 -19.60
C ILE A 8 20.53 -1.75 -20.93
N PRO A 9 21.35 -1.88 -21.99
CA PRO A 9 21.15 -1.17 -23.24
C PRO A 9 20.00 -1.72 -24.09
N ASN A 10 19.46 -2.90 -23.74
CA ASN A 10 18.33 -3.49 -24.47
C ASN A 10 17.43 -4.33 -23.55
N PRO A 11 16.55 -3.68 -22.75
CA PRO A 11 15.60 -4.36 -21.85
C PRO A 11 14.69 -5.36 -22.57
N LYS A 12 14.44 -5.17 -23.89
CA LYS A 12 13.60 -6.06 -24.70
C LYS A 12 14.13 -7.49 -24.82
N LYS A 13 15.45 -7.68 -24.65
CA LYS A 13 16.07 -9.01 -24.69
C LYS A 13 16.00 -9.76 -23.36
N LEU A 14 15.59 -9.10 -22.28
CA LEU A 14 15.54 -9.71 -20.95
C LEU A 14 14.17 -10.39 -20.73
N PRO A 15 14.12 -11.73 -20.58
CA PRO A 15 12.87 -12.45 -20.39
C PRO A 15 12.13 -12.04 -19.12
N GLU A 16 12.86 -11.70 -18.06
CA GLU A 16 12.29 -11.23 -16.79
C GLU A 16 11.53 -9.91 -16.93
N LEU A 17 11.81 -9.12 -17.97
CA LEU A 17 11.12 -7.86 -18.27
C LEU A 17 9.98 -8.02 -19.29
N LYS A 18 9.55 -9.23 -19.62
CA LYS A 18 8.51 -9.50 -20.64
C LYS A 18 7.26 -8.63 -20.47
N LYS A 19 6.80 -8.41 -19.22
CA LYS A 19 5.64 -7.54 -18.91
C LYS A 19 5.90 -6.07 -19.25
N LEU A 20 7.06 -5.56 -18.89
CA LEU A 20 7.47 -4.19 -19.21
C LEU A 20 7.67 -4.03 -20.71
N ASN A 21 8.14 -5.07 -21.40
CA ASN A 21 8.38 -5.04 -22.84
C ASN A 21 7.09 -5.09 -23.68
N SER A 22 5.96 -5.50 -23.09
CA SER A 22 4.66 -5.56 -23.78
C SER A 22 3.84 -4.28 -23.67
N ILE A 23 4.28 -3.29 -22.89
CA ILE A 23 3.55 -2.02 -22.77
C ILE A 23 3.72 -1.16 -24.02
N GLN A 24 2.82 -0.18 -24.18
CA GLN A 24 3.01 0.88 -25.17
C GLN A 24 4.23 1.73 -24.80
N ASN A 25 5.18 1.87 -25.74
CA ASN A 25 6.45 2.58 -25.56
C ASN A 25 7.29 2.01 -24.38
N PRO A 26 7.81 0.77 -24.49
CA PRO A 26 8.70 0.21 -23.47
C PRO A 26 10.04 0.98 -23.46
N PRO A 27 10.75 1.02 -22.32
CA PRO A 27 12.03 1.71 -22.23
C PRO A 27 13.06 1.07 -23.17
N LYS A 28 13.84 1.91 -23.85
CA LYS A 28 14.89 1.45 -24.78
C LYS A 28 16.15 1.03 -24.04
N GLU A 29 16.40 1.64 -22.90
CA GLU A 29 17.53 1.39 -22.01
C GLU A 29 17.06 1.50 -20.56
N LEU A 30 17.78 0.84 -19.65
CA LEU A 30 17.59 0.97 -18.21
C LEU A 30 18.94 1.01 -17.50
N TYR A 31 18.96 1.65 -16.35
CA TYR A 31 20.09 1.68 -15.44
C TYR A 31 19.61 1.21 -14.08
N ALA A 32 20.33 0.28 -13.47
CA ALA A 32 19.95 -0.32 -12.21
C ALA A 32 21.08 -0.26 -11.19
N GLU A 33 20.76 0.10 -9.95
CA GLU A 33 21.64 0.02 -8.80
C GLU A 33 21.11 -1.06 -7.85
N GLY A 34 22.02 -1.92 -7.38
CA GLY A 34 21.70 -3.11 -6.57
C GLY A 34 21.89 -4.42 -7.33
N LYS A 35 21.54 -5.54 -6.69
CA LYS A 35 21.77 -6.88 -7.25
C LYS A 35 20.65 -7.25 -8.24
N TRP A 36 20.95 -7.26 -9.53
CA TRP A 36 19.99 -7.65 -10.56
C TRP A 36 19.67 -9.14 -10.49
N ARG A 37 18.44 -9.47 -10.09
CA ARG A 37 17.93 -10.83 -9.88
C ARG A 37 16.66 -11.04 -10.70
N PRO A 38 16.64 -11.89 -11.75
CA PRO A 38 15.47 -12.09 -12.60
C PRO A 38 14.17 -12.43 -11.86
N GLU A 39 14.27 -13.15 -10.74
CA GLU A 39 13.14 -13.63 -9.94
C GLU A 39 12.29 -12.49 -9.33
N ILE A 40 12.89 -11.34 -9.01
CA ILE A 40 12.17 -10.23 -8.36
C ILE A 40 11.22 -9.51 -9.33
N PHE A 41 11.29 -9.81 -10.63
CA PHE A 41 10.43 -9.24 -11.66
C PHE A 41 9.22 -10.13 -12.00
N GLN A 42 9.16 -11.35 -11.46
CA GLN A 42 8.12 -12.33 -11.81
C GLN A 42 6.75 -11.88 -11.32
N ASN A 43 6.64 -11.55 -10.03
CA ASN A 43 5.39 -11.17 -9.38
C ASN A 43 5.57 -9.78 -8.75
N CYS A 44 5.14 -8.74 -9.46
CA CYS A 44 5.36 -7.36 -9.07
C CYS A 44 4.04 -6.66 -8.77
N ILE A 45 3.96 -6.01 -7.62
CA ILE A 45 2.77 -5.25 -7.20
C ILE A 45 3.15 -3.78 -7.07
N ALA A 46 2.47 -2.91 -7.81
CA ALA A 46 2.68 -1.48 -7.68
C ALA A 46 1.85 -0.93 -6.53
N ILE A 47 2.51 -0.23 -5.60
CA ILE A 47 1.83 0.57 -4.58
C ILE A 47 2.06 2.03 -4.89
N VAL A 48 1.01 2.78 -5.19
CA VAL A 48 1.09 4.21 -5.52
C VAL A 48 0.06 5.00 -4.73
N GLY A 49 0.31 6.28 -4.51
CA GLY A 49 -0.68 7.08 -3.82
C GLY A 49 -0.31 8.54 -3.61
N SER A 50 -0.94 9.13 -2.61
CA SER A 50 -0.83 10.53 -2.27
C SER A 50 0.56 10.82 -1.70
N ARG A 51 1.11 11.96 -2.11
CA ARG A 51 2.29 12.56 -1.48
C ARG A 51 1.99 13.07 -0.06
N ARG A 52 0.71 13.34 0.24
CA ARG A 52 0.19 13.65 1.58
C ARG A 52 -0.53 12.41 2.10
N LEU A 53 0.24 11.39 2.44
CA LEU A 53 -0.27 10.12 2.98
C LEU A 53 -0.86 10.37 4.37
N THR A 54 -2.11 9.98 4.59
CA THR A 54 -2.79 10.15 5.87
C THR A 54 -2.50 9.00 6.83
N ALA A 55 -2.91 9.12 8.09
CA ALA A 55 -2.87 8.01 9.04
C ALA A 55 -3.69 6.79 8.56
N TYR A 56 -4.83 7.04 7.91
CA TYR A 56 -5.62 5.99 7.27
C TYR A 56 -4.81 5.29 6.17
N GLY A 57 -4.24 6.04 5.23
CA GLY A 57 -3.40 5.47 4.16
C GLY A 57 -2.19 4.69 4.69
N LYS A 58 -1.55 5.15 5.77
CA LYS A 58 -0.48 4.42 6.46
C LYS A 58 -0.97 3.08 6.98
N ARG A 59 -2.07 3.05 7.74
CA ARG A 59 -2.68 1.82 8.27
C ARG A 59 -3.01 0.84 7.14
N VAL A 60 -3.55 1.32 6.03
CA VAL A 60 -3.85 0.47 4.87
C VAL A 60 -2.59 -0.17 4.29
N ILE A 61 -1.49 0.58 4.14
CA ILE A 61 -0.20 0.03 3.69
C ILE A 61 0.33 -1.00 4.70
N GLU A 62 0.23 -0.71 6.00
CA GLU A 62 0.67 -1.63 7.07
C GLU A 62 -0.13 -2.92 7.12
N THR A 63 -1.39 -2.91 6.71
CA THR A 63 -2.20 -4.14 6.58
C THR A 63 -1.91 -4.87 5.26
N LEU A 64 -1.75 -4.13 4.16
CA LEU A 64 -1.58 -4.71 2.82
C LEU A 64 -0.19 -5.35 2.62
N ILE A 65 0.87 -4.64 2.99
CA ILE A 65 2.25 -5.03 2.66
C ILE A 65 2.65 -6.38 3.26
N PRO A 66 2.42 -6.69 4.55
CA PRO A 66 2.84 -7.96 5.14
C PRO A 66 2.30 -9.17 4.37
N LYS A 67 1.04 -9.08 3.91
CA LYS A 67 0.40 -10.12 3.11
C LYS A 67 1.07 -10.30 1.76
N LEU A 68 1.31 -9.20 1.04
CA LEU A 68 1.99 -9.25 -0.26
C LEU A 68 3.40 -9.83 -0.12
N VAL A 69 4.13 -9.43 0.92
CA VAL A 69 5.47 -9.96 1.21
C VAL A 69 5.43 -11.46 1.53
N TRP A 70 4.47 -11.89 2.36
CA TRP A 70 4.29 -13.31 2.68
C TRP A 70 3.97 -14.16 1.43
N GLN A 71 3.26 -13.58 0.47
CA GLN A 71 2.99 -14.19 -0.85
C GLN A 71 4.19 -14.15 -1.82
N GLY A 72 5.36 -13.66 -1.38
CA GLY A 72 6.55 -13.54 -2.21
C GLY A 72 6.46 -12.47 -3.30
N GLN A 73 5.58 -11.49 -3.15
CA GLN A 73 5.40 -10.40 -4.11
C GLN A 73 6.50 -9.36 -3.95
N THR A 74 7.02 -8.86 -5.08
CA THR A 74 7.96 -7.74 -5.11
C THR A 74 7.21 -6.42 -5.24
N ILE A 75 7.46 -5.48 -4.32
CA ILE A 75 6.77 -4.19 -4.33
C ILE A 75 7.49 -3.21 -5.26
N VAL A 76 6.76 -2.58 -6.17
CA VAL A 76 7.31 -1.58 -7.11
C VAL A 76 6.69 -0.22 -6.81
N SER A 77 7.52 0.82 -6.66
CA SER A 77 7.00 2.18 -6.47
C SER A 77 7.98 3.26 -6.92
N GLY A 78 7.58 4.52 -6.78
CA GLY A 78 8.19 5.67 -7.43
C GLY A 78 9.14 6.52 -6.59
N MET A 79 9.59 6.04 -5.43
CA MET A 79 10.54 6.75 -4.54
C MET A 79 10.14 8.17 -4.09
N MET A 80 8.91 8.63 -4.40
CA MET A 80 8.44 9.94 -3.95
C MET A 80 7.93 9.85 -2.51
N TYR A 81 8.11 10.94 -1.76
CA TYR A 81 7.55 11.05 -0.41
C TYR A 81 6.04 10.76 -0.37
N GLY A 82 5.56 10.30 0.78
CA GLY A 82 4.18 9.86 0.98
C GLY A 82 4.04 8.35 0.75
N ALA A 83 3.04 7.94 -0.04
CA ALA A 83 2.70 6.53 -0.24
C ALA A 83 3.87 5.68 -0.77
N ASP A 84 4.63 6.17 -1.75
CA ASP A 84 5.67 5.37 -2.40
C ASP A 84 6.80 5.02 -1.43
N GLN A 85 7.38 6.02 -0.75
CA GLN A 85 8.44 5.80 0.24
C GLN A 85 7.96 4.93 1.42
N TYR A 86 6.74 5.18 1.92
CA TYR A 86 6.20 4.40 3.03
C TYR A 86 5.98 2.94 2.64
N ALA A 87 5.53 2.66 1.41
CA ALA A 87 5.41 1.30 0.90
C ALA A 87 6.78 0.60 0.83
N HIS A 88 7.82 1.28 0.35
CA HIS A 88 9.18 0.73 0.35
C HIS A 88 9.68 0.42 1.77
N GLU A 89 9.51 1.36 2.70
CA GLU A 89 9.91 1.20 4.11
C GLU A 89 9.23 -0.01 4.74
N LYS A 90 7.89 -0.09 4.62
CA LYS A 90 7.13 -1.22 5.18
C LYS A 90 7.45 -2.53 4.51
N THR A 91 7.80 -2.53 3.22
CA THR A 91 8.24 -3.75 2.54
C THR A 91 9.53 -4.29 3.16
N ILE A 92 10.52 -3.41 3.39
CA ILE A 92 11.81 -3.77 3.98
C ILE A 92 11.63 -4.22 5.43
N GLU A 93 10.82 -3.50 6.22
CA GLU A 93 10.54 -3.85 7.63
C GLU A 93 9.92 -5.24 7.77
N ASN A 94 9.16 -5.69 6.76
CA ASN A 94 8.57 -7.03 6.72
C ASN A 94 9.48 -8.08 6.04
N GLY A 95 10.73 -7.74 5.72
CA GLY A 95 11.69 -8.65 5.07
C GLY A 95 11.43 -8.89 3.58
N GLY A 96 10.58 -8.09 2.94
CA GLY A 96 10.23 -8.21 1.53
C GLY A 96 11.18 -7.47 0.59
N VAL A 97 11.11 -7.81 -0.70
CA VAL A 97 11.92 -7.16 -1.74
C VAL A 97 11.13 -6.03 -2.41
N THR A 98 11.81 -4.92 -2.70
CA THR A 98 11.19 -3.78 -3.38
C THR A 98 12.07 -3.15 -4.45
N ILE A 99 11.42 -2.58 -5.48
CA ILE A 99 12.04 -1.91 -6.62
C ILE A 99 11.58 -0.44 -6.65
N GLY A 100 12.52 0.48 -6.46
CA GLY A 100 12.30 1.91 -6.60
C GLY A 100 12.59 2.37 -8.03
N ILE A 101 11.59 2.85 -8.75
CA ILE A 101 11.78 3.42 -10.09
C ILE A 101 12.01 4.92 -9.94
N LEU A 102 12.99 5.51 -10.62
CA LEU A 102 13.33 6.95 -10.52
C LEU A 102 12.76 7.78 -11.65
N GLY A 103 12.34 9.01 -11.34
CA GLY A 103 11.91 10.02 -12.32
C GLY A 103 13.06 10.90 -12.83
N TRP A 104 14.31 10.48 -12.66
CA TRP A 104 15.53 11.23 -12.98
C TRP A 104 16.68 10.24 -13.19
N GLY A 105 17.83 10.72 -13.67
CA GLY A 105 18.99 9.87 -13.97
C GLY A 105 19.55 9.14 -12.75
N ILE A 106 19.95 7.88 -12.90
CA ILE A 106 20.49 7.05 -11.82
C ILE A 106 21.72 7.69 -11.13
N ASN A 107 22.51 8.48 -11.86
CA ASN A 107 23.69 9.15 -11.32
C ASN A 107 23.35 10.40 -10.50
N ASN A 108 22.15 10.95 -10.68
CA ASN A 108 21.75 12.15 -9.94
C ASN A 108 21.55 11.77 -8.48
N HIS A 109 22.38 12.35 -7.62
CA HIS A 109 22.39 12.01 -6.21
C HIS A 109 21.05 12.30 -5.54
N LEU A 110 20.45 11.24 -5.03
CA LEU A 110 19.44 11.30 -3.99
C LEU A 110 19.99 12.10 -2.80
N LYS A 111 19.17 13.01 -2.26
CA LYS A 111 19.56 13.82 -1.11
C LYS A 111 18.92 13.25 0.15
N ASN A 112 19.63 13.39 1.28
CA ASN A 112 19.11 13.17 2.62
C ASN A 112 18.41 11.81 2.80
N GLU A 113 17.11 11.82 3.07
CA GLU A 113 16.29 10.65 3.42
C GLU A 113 16.10 9.70 2.24
N ASP A 114 15.93 10.22 1.02
CA ASP A 114 15.77 9.40 -0.18
C ASP A 114 17.01 8.51 -0.42
N LYS A 115 18.20 9.06 -0.13
CA LYS A 115 19.47 8.30 -0.23
C LYS A 115 19.53 7.17 0.79
N LYS A 116 19.09 7.44 2.03
CA LYS A 116 19.04 6.43 3.09
C LYS A 116 18.07 5.32 2.72
N LEU A 117 16.90 5.66 2.19
CA LEU A 117 15.92 4.66 1.74
C LEU A 117 16.46 3.83 0.59
N ALA A 118 17.04 4.45 -0.45
CA ALA A 118 17.65 3.72 -1.55
C ALA A 118 18.73 2.73 -1.09
N GLN A 119 19.58 3.14 -0.14
CA GLN A 119 20.58 2.25 0.47
C GLN A 119 19.95 1.09 1.23
N LYS A 120 18.85 1.33 1.98
CA LYS A 120 18.09 0.25 2.64
C LYS A 120 17.49 -0.72 1.61
N ILE A 121 16.92 -0.20 0.52
CA ILE A 121 16.37 -1.02 -0.59
C ILE A 121 17.46 -1.93 -1.14
N ILE A 122 18.62 -1.37 -1.49
CA ILE A 122 19.74 -2.13 -2.07
C ILE A 122 20.29 -3.16 -1.07
N LYS A 123 20.42 -2.79 0.21
CA LYS A 123 20.88 -3.71 1.26
C LYS A 123 19.92 -4.87 1.48
N ASN A 124 18.63 -4.67 1.24
CA ASN A 124 17.60 -5.70 1.32
C ASN A 124 17.38 -6.43 -0.03
N ASP A 125 18.43 -6.51 -0.84
CA ASP A 125 18.44 -7.11 -2.18
C ASP A 125 17.36 -6.59 -3.16
N GLY A 126 16.88 -5.36 -2.94
CA GLY A 126 16.03 -4.64 -3.87
C GLY A 126 16.84 -3.95 -4.98
N LEU A 127 16.13 -3.18 -5.80
CA LEU A 127 16.73 -2.43 -6.91
C LEU A 127 16.26 -0.99 -6.95
N ILE A 128 17.15 -0.10 -7.35
CA ILE A 128 16.79 1.24 -7.84
C ILE A 128 16.99 1.24 -9.35
N ILE A 129 15.96 1.62 -10.11
CA ILE A 129 15.98 1.59 -11.57
C ILE A 129 15.63 2.97 -12.12
N SER A 130 16.40 3.45 -13.10
CA SER A 130 16.04 4.60 -13.92
C SER A 130 16.09 4.24 -15.40
N GLU A 131 15.29 4.95 -16.21
CA GLU A 131 15.45 4.93 -17.67
C GLU A 131 16.63 5.80 -18.14
N TRP A 132 17.11 6.71 -17.30
CA TRP A 132 18.14 7.67 -17.68
C TRP A 132 19.43 7.46 -16.88
N LYS A 133 20.57 7.68 -17.53
CA LYS A 133 21.87 7.73 -16.86
C LYS A 133 22.02 9.04 -16.08
N ASP A 134 21.93 10.13 -16.83
CA ASP A 134 22.11 11.51 -16.37
C ASP A 134 20.89 12.31 -16.88
N LEU A 135 19.98 12.68 -15.98
CA LEU A 135 18.83 13.52 -16.31
C LEU A 135 18.26 14.17 -15.06
N THR A 136 18.21 15.50 -15.03
CA THR A 136 17.55 16.24 -13.93
C THR A 136 16.04 16.04 -13.97
N ALA A 137 15.45 15.82 -12.79
CA ALA A 137 14.00 15.65 -12.66
C ALA A 137 13.25 16.85 -13.26
N ALA A 138 12.23 16.58 -14.06
CA ALA A 138 11.36 17.60 -14.66
C ALA A 138 9.91 17.15 -14.59
N ARG A 139 8.95 18.07 -14.78
CA ARG A 139 7.52 17.75 -14.65
C ARG A 139 7.08 16.58 -15.54
N TRP A 140 7.68 16.43 -16.72
CA TRP A 140 7.35 15.36 -17.68
C TRP A 140 8.01 14.01 -17.36
N THR A 141 9.09 13.98 -16.57
CA THR A 141 9.83 12.73 -16.28
C THR A 141 9.05 11.83 -15.31
N PHE A 142 8.28 12.40 -14.38
CA PHE A 142 7.46 11.61 -13.45
C PHE A 142 6.33 10.83 -14.16
N PRO A 143 5.51 11.44 -15.06
CA PRO A 143 4.59 10.67 -15.89
C PRO A 143 5.29 9.64 -16.78
N ALA A 144 6.44 9.99 -17.37
CA ALA A 144 7.20 9.08 -18.21
C ALA A 144 7.67 7.84 -17.43
N ARG A 145 8.13 8.03 -16.19
CA ARG A 145 8.51 6.95 -15.28
C ARG A 145 7.34 6.06 -14.89
N ASN A 146 6.16 6.62 -14.67
CA ASN A 146 5.01 5.86 -14.16
C ASN A 146 4.58 4.69 -15.06
N ARG A 147 4.89 4.75 -16.37
CA ARG A 147 4.65 3.61 -17.27
C ARG A 147 5.55 2.41 -16.96
N ILE A 148 6.74 2.64 -16.41
CA ILE A 148 7.65 1.56 -16.00
C ILE A 148 7.12 0.89 -14.74
N ILE A 149 6.63 1.67 -13.77
CA ILE A 149 5.93 1.15 -12.58
C ILE A 149 4.76 0.26 -13.02
N ALA A 150 3.84 0.81 -13.82
CA ALA A 150 2.68 0.05 -14.28
C ALA A 150 3.05 -1.12 -15.20
N GLY A 151 4.12 -1.01 -15.98
CA GLY A 151 4.55 -2.04 -16.92
C GLY A 151 5.21 -3.24 -16.27
N LEU A 152 5.93 -3.03 -15.17
CA LEU A 152 6.51 -4.11 -14.37
C LEU A 152 5.45 -4.88 -13.58
N SER A 153 4.40 -4.19 -13.12
CA SER A 153 3.43 -4.75 -12.19
C SER A 153 2.32 -5.57 -12.84
N ASP A 154 1.87 -6.59 -12.11
CA ASP A 154 0.68 -7.41 -12.41
C ASP A 154 -0.58 -6.71 -11.89
N GLU A 155 -0.48 -6.17 -10.67
CA GLU A 155 -1.53 -5.44 -10.00
C GLU A 155 -1.03 -4.10 -9.48
N ILE A 156 -1.94 -3.12 -9.41
CA ILE A 156 -1.64 -1.76 -8.95
C ILE A 156 -2.64 -1.38 -7.88
N TYR A 157 -2.15 -1.00 -6.70
CA TYR A 157 -2.96 -0.46 -5.61
C TYR A 157 -2.78 1.05 -5.51
N VAL A 158 -3.88 1.78 -5.65
CA VAL A 158 -3.94 3.22 -5.40
C VAL A 158 -4.43 3.44 -3.96
N ILE A 159 -3.51 3.79 -3.08
CA ILE A 159 -3.78 3.93 -1.64
C ILE A 159 -4.60 5.19 -1.34
N GLU A 160 -4.16 6.33 -1.84
CA GLU A 160 -4.88 7.59 -1.73
C GLU A 160 -4.58 8.42 -2.99
N ALA A 161 -5.56 9.16 -3.50
CA ALA A 161 -5.38 10.06 -4.63
C ALA A 161 -6.39 11.22 -4.58
N ALA A 162 -5.89 12.46 -4.69
CA ALA A 162 -6.74 13.59 -5.07
C ALA A 162 -7.05 13.56 -6.59
N LEU A 163 -8.06 14.31 -7.04
CA LEU A 163 -8.51 14.33 -8.45
C LEU A 163 -7.42 14.72 -9.47
N LYS A 164 -6.39 15.47 -9.06
CA LYS A 164 -5.25 15.86 -9.90
C LYS A 164 -3.95 15.15 -9.49
N SER A 165 -4.05 14.02 -8.81
CA SER A 165 -2.89 13.26 -8.34
C SER A 165 -2.14 12.58 -9.50
N GLY A 166 -0.81 12.56 -9.41
CA GLY A 166 0.04 11.79 -10.32
C GLY A 166 -0.21 10.28 -10.26
N SER A 167 -0.70 9.76 -9.13
CA SER A 167 -1.07 8.34 -8.99
C SER A 167 -2.22 7.94 -9.91
N LEU A 168 -3.11 8.87 -10.28
CA LEU A 168 -4.18 8.62 -11.25
C LEU A 168 -3.64 8.43 -12.68
N ILE A 169 -2.45 8.95 -12.98
CA ILE A 169 -1.77 8.67 -14.25
C ILE A 169 -1.38 7.20 -14.30
N THR A 170 -0.78 6.67 -13.23
CA THR A 170 -0.44 5.25 -13.11
C THR A 170 -1.68 4.36 -13.18
N ALA A 171 -2.77 4.75 -12.50
CA ALA A 171 -4.05 4.05 -12.57
C ALA A 171 -4.59 3.93 -14.01
N ASN A 172 -4.56 5.03 -14.76
CA ASN A 172 -4.97 5.03 -16.17
C ASN A 172 -4.05 4.18 -17.05
N LEU A 173 -2.75 4.15 -16.76
CA LEU A 173 -1.80 3.27 -17.45
C LEU A 173 -2.07 1.80 -17.15
N ALA A 174 -2.42 1.45 -15.90
CA ALA A 174 -2.82 0.10 -15.50
C ALA A 174 -3.90 -0.46 -16.43
N LYS A 175 -4.97 0.30 -16.64
CA LYS A 175 -6.08 -0.08 -17.53
C LYS A 175 -5.63 -0.26 -18.98
N ARG A 176 -4.79 0.65 -19.50
CA ARG A 176 -4.25 0.53 -20.87
C ARG A 176 -3.36 -0.69 -21.05
N PHE A 177 -2.64 -1.08 -20.00
CA PHE A 177 -1.75 -2.24 -20.01
C PHE A 177 -2.46 -3.52 -19.54
N ASN A 178 -3.79 -3.48 -19.38
CA ASN A 178 -4.60 -4.60 -18.90
C ASN A 178 -4.06 -5.20 -17.58
N ARG A 179 -3.74 -4.33 -16.62
CA ARG A 179 -3.33 -4.70 -15.26
C ARG A 179 -4.51 -4.58 -14.31
N LYS A 180 -4.55 -5.45 -13.30
CA LYS A 180 -5.55 -5.34 -12.23
C LYS A 180 -5.31 -4.04 -11.48
N LEU A 181 -6.37 -3.25 -11.30
CA LEU A 181 -6.30 -1.98 -10.60
C LEU A 181 -7.20 -2.03 -9.37
N TRP A 182 -6.59 -1.81 -8.21
CA TRP A 182 -7.25 -1.68 -6.93
C TRP A 182 -7.22 -0.23 -6.47
N ALA A 183 -8.32 0.23 -5.90
CA ALA A 183 -8.40 1.54 -5.26
C ALA A 183 -8.94 1.37 -3.84
N VAL A 184 -8.28 2.03 -2.89
CA VAL A 184 -8.68 2.02 -1.50
C VAL A 184 -9.81 3.05 -1.32
N PRO A 185 -11.00 2.65 -0.84
CA PRO A 185 -12.08 3.60 -0.58
C PRO A 185 -11.70 4.51 0.58
N GLY A 186 -12.28 5.70 0.65
CA GLY A 186 -12.10 6.57 1.80
C GLY A 186 -13.24 7.56 2.01
N PRO A 187 -13.21 8.36 3.08
CA PRO A 187 -14.27 9.31 3.39
C PRO A 187 -14.48 10.31 2.24
N ILE A 188 -15.73 10.56 1.85
CA ILE A 188 -16.05 11.55 0.79
C ILE A 188 -15.62 12.98 1.15
N THR A 189 -15.45 13.24 2.45
CA THR A 189 -14.94 14.51 3.01
C THR A 189 -13.42 14.64 2.88
N SER A 190 -12.69 13.53 2.71
CA SER A 190 -11.24 13.54 2.53
C SER A 190 -10.86 13.92 1.10
N HIS A 191 -10.09 15.00 0.96
CA HIS A 191 -9.61 15.45 -0.35
C HIS A 191 -8.75 14.40 -1.06
N VAL A 192 -7.97 13.62 -0.30
CA VAL A 192 -7.08 12.58 -0.84
C VAL A 192 -7.79 11.25 -1.12
N SER A 193 -9.08 11.13 -0.83
CA SER A 193 -9.89 9.95 -1.19
C SER A 193 -10.74 10.15 -2.44
N ARG A 194 -10.87 11.40 -2.92
CA ARG A 194 -11.76 11.71 -4.07
C ARG A 194 -11.39 10.96 -5.34
N GLY A 195 -10.09 10.84 -5.63
CA GLY A 195 -9.59 10.16 -6.81
C GLY A 195 -9.75 8.65 -6.75
N THR A 196 -9.50 8.03 -5.60
CA THR A 196 -9.73 6.57 -5.43
C THR A 196 -11.22 6.25 -5.48
N ASN A 197 -12.06 7.02 -4.79
CA ASN A 197 -13.51 6.86 -4.84
C ASN A 197 -14.06 7.04 -6.27
N LEU A 198 -13.54 7.99 -7.04
CA LEU A 198 -13.94 8.19 -8.43
C LEU A 198 -13.53 7.01 -9.33
N LEU A 199 -12.31 6.47 -9.17
CA LEU A 199 -11.89 5.27 -9.88
C LEU A 199 -12.83 4.09 -9.62
N ILE A 200 -13.28 3.94 -8.38
CA ILE A 200 -14.23 2.90 -7.98
C ILE A 200 -15.60 3.16 -8.59
N SER A 201 -16.16 4.37 -8.44
CA SER A 201 -17.51 4.69 -8.89
C SER A 201 -17.66 4.61 -10.42
N GLU A 202 -16.59 4.87 -11.17
CA GLU A 202 -16.56 4.74 -12.63
C GLU A 202 -16.26 3.30 -13.10
N GLY A 203 -16.14 2.33 -12.19
CA GLY A 203 -15.80 0.94 -12.53
C GLY A 203 -14.41 0.81 -13.16
N LYS A 204 -13.49 1.75 -12.90
CA LYS A 204 -12.12 1.71 -13.42
C LYS A 204 -11.20 0.90 -12.53
N ALA A 205 -11.48 0.83 -11.23
CA ALA A 205 -10.73 0.06 -10.25
C ALA A 205 -11.68 -0.78 -9.39
N ASP A 206 -11.22 -1.96 -8.99
CA ASP A 206 -11.87 -2.74 -7.96
C ASP A 206 -11.60 -2.12 -6.59
N MET A 207 -12.62 -2.14 -5.73
CA MET A 207 -12.48 -1.62 -4.37
C MET A 207 -11.63 -2.57 -3.54
N TYR A 208 -10.55 -2.06 -2.93
CA TYR A 208 -9.78 -2.81 -1.95
C TYR A 208 -10.37 -2.62 -0.55
N LEU A 209 -10.91 -3.69 0.00
CA LEU A 209 -11.56 -3.70 1.31
C LEU A 209 -10.72 -4.33 2.42
N GLY A 210 -9.45 -4.66 2.13
CA GLY A 210 -8.64 -5.45 3.04
C GLY A 210 -9.10 -6.90 3.13
N GLU A 211 -8.80 -7.54 4.26
CA GLU A 211 -9.34 -8.84 4.57
C GLU A 211 -10.80 -8.68 4.99
N ILE A 212 -11.70 -8.90 4.05
CA ILE A 212 -13.08 -9.18 4.39
C ILE A 212 -13.05 -10.58 4.97
N GLU A 213 -13.36 -10.73 6.27
CA GLU A 213 -13.75 -12.02 6.82
C GLU A 213 -14.96 -12.50 6.01
N ASN A 214 -14.70 -13.25 4.95
CA ASN A 214 -15.74 -14.01 4.29
C ASN A 214 -16.35 -14.87 5.39
N LYS A 215 -17.68 -14.83 5.55
CA LYS A 215 -18.50 -15.63 6.49
C LYS A 215 -18.28 -17.16 6.39
N THR A 216 -17.29 -17.61 5.63
CA THR A 216 -16.91 -18.98 5.36
C THR A 216 -15.45 -19.22 5.70
N SER A 217 -15.09 -19.08 6.99
CA SER A 217 -14.02 -19.81 7.68
C SER A 217 -14.07 -19.48 9.18
N PRO A 218 -14.70 -20.31 10.03
CA PRO A 218 -14.88 -20.01 11.46
C PRO A 218 -13.63 -20.35 12.28
N LYS A 219 -12.46 -19.80 11.92
CA LYS A 219 -11.24 -19.93 12.72
C LYS A 219 -10.41 -18.66 12.65
N ASP A 220 -10.13 -18.14 13.84
CA ASP A 220 -9.00 -17.25 14.15
C ASP A 220 -9.21 -15.73 14.06
N LYS A 221 -10.20 -15.24 14.83
CA LYS A 221 -10.01 -14.26 15.93
C LYS A 221 -11.34 -14.09 16.66
N LYS A 222 -11.63 -15.01 17.59
CA LYS A 222 -12.71 -14.76 18.55
C LYS A 222 -12.31 -13.53 19.36
N ILE A 223 -13.04 -12.43 19.20
CA ILE A 223 -13.29 -11.56 20.35
C ILE A 223 -14.00 -12.47 21.35
N THR A 224 -13.24 -12.99 22.31
CA THR A 224 -13.71 -14.03 23.21
C THR A 224 -14.70 -13.47 24.22
N HIS A 225 -14.68 -12.17 24.46
CA HIS A 225 -15.57 -11.52 25.41
C HIS A 225 -16.92 -11.18 24.73
N PRO A 226 -18.05 -11.74 25.20
CA PRO A 226 -19.36 -11.52 24.60
C PRO A 226 -19.77 -10.05 24.54
N ILE A 227 -19.44 -9.26 25.57
CA ILE A 227 -19.72 -7.82 25.61
C ILE A 227 -18.97 -7.06 24.50
N LEU A 228 -17.67 -7.27 24.35
CA LEU A 228 -16.87 -6.61 23.31
C LEU A 228 -17.40 -6.95 21.91
N SER A 229 -17.88 -8.18 21.71
CA SER A 229 -18.47 -8.61 20.43
C SER A 229 -19.76 -7.85 20.10
N LEU A 230 -20.57 -7.52 21.10
CA LEU A 230 -21.76 -6.69 20.90
C LEU A 230 -21.36 -5.24 20.59
N LEU A 231 -20.42 -4.69 21.36
CA LEU A 231 -19.96 -3.30 21.24
C LEU A 231 -19.16 -3.00 19.96
N LEU A 232 -18.71 -4.02 19.23
CA LEU A 232 -18.12 -3.87 17.90
C LEU A 232 -19.08 -3.24 16.89
N ASN A 233 -20.36 -3.59 16.96
CA ASN A 233 -21.34 -3.24 15.93
C ASN A 233 -22.07 -1.94 16.28
N GLU A 234 -22.36 -1.73 17.56
CA GLU A 234 -23.03 -0.53 18.04
C GLU A 234 -22.74 -0.26 19.52
N PRO A 235 -22.78 1.01 19.97
CA PRO A 235 -22.70 1.34 21.37
C PRO A 235 -24.01 1.01 22.10
N LEU A 236 -23.90 0.25 23.18
CA LEU A 236 -25.05 -0.28 23.94
C LEU A 236 -25.03 0.19 25.39
N THR A 237 -26.22 0.36 25.95
CA THR A 237 -26.43 0.52 27.39
C THR A 237 -26.25 -0.81 28.12
N ILE A 238 -26.00 -0.74 29.43
CA ILE A 238 -25.90 -1.94 30.28
C ILE A 238 -27.16 -2.82 30.22
N ASN A 239 -28.34 -2.21 30.07
CA ASN A 239 -29.62 -2.91 29.95
C ASN A 239 -29.74 -3.66 28.63
N GLU A 240 -29.28 -3.07 27.53
CA GLU A 240 -29.26 -3.74 26.22
C GLU A 240 -28.27 -4.90 26.22
N ILE A 241 -27.07 -4.71 26.77
CA ILE A 241 -26.07 -5.79 26.91
C ILE A 241 -26.62 -6.94 27.78
N SER A 242 -27.25 -6.62 28.91
CA SER A 242 -27.92 -7.58 29.79
C SER A 242 -28.98 -8.39 29.04
N ARG A 243 -29.83 -7.73 28.23
CA ARG A 243 -30.84 -8.40 27.39
C ARG A 243 -30.20 -9.28 26.32
N HIS A 244 -29.15 -8.83 25.64
CA HIS A 244 -28.50 -9.59 24.58
C HIS A 244 -27.79 -10.84 25.11
N LEU A 245 -27.16 -10.76 26.29
CA LEU A 245 -26.40 -11.86 26.87
C LEU A 245 -27.19 -12.73 27.85
N ASN A 246 -28.45 -12.35 28.14
CA ASN A 246 -29.30 -12.99 29.15
C ASN A 246 -28.60 -13.15 30.51
N LYS A 247 -27.89 -12.10 30.93
CA LYS A 247 -27.16 -12.00 32.21
C LYS A 247 -27.74 -10.85 33.03
N SER A 248 -27.58 -10.91 34.35
CA SER A 248 -28.03 -9.82 35.22
C SER A 248 -27.23 -8.53 34.98
N ILE A 249 -27.86 -7.38 35.22
CA ILE A 249 -27.20 -6.07 35.13
C ILE A 249 -25.97 -6.02 36.04
N SER A 250 -26.02 -6.64 37.22
CA SER A 250 -24.89 -6.70 38.15
C SER A 250 -23.69 -7.46 37.60
N GLU A 251 -23.91 -8.61 36.95
CA GLU A 251 -22.84 -9.38 36.29
C GLU A 251 -22.22 -8.61 35.13
N ILE A 252 -23.06 -8.01 34.27
CA ILE A 252 -22.59 -7.19 33.15
C ILE A 252 -21.83 -5.97 33.65
N GLY A 253 -22.29 -5.32 34.71
CA GLY A 253 -21.62 -4.15 35.29
C GLY A 253 -20.24 -4.49 35.85
N ALA A 254 -20.08 -5.65 36.48
CA ALA A 254 -18.79 -6.13 36.95
C ALA A 254 -17.83 -6.39 35.77
N GLU A 255 -18.30 -7.07 34.72
CA GLU A 255 -17.51 -7.33 33.51
C GLU A 255 -17.11 -6.02 32.80
N LEU A 256 -18.04 -5.07 32.61
CA LEU A 256 -17.75 -3.77 31.99
C LEU A 256 -16.74 -2.95 32.79
N SER A 257 -16.80 -3.00 34.12
CA SER A 257 -15.84 -2.30 34.99
C SER A 257 -14.42 -2.84 34.78
N LEU A 258 -14.25 -4.16 34.66
CA LEU A 258 -12.95 -4.77 34.36
C LEU A 258 -12.45 -4.37 32.97
N LEU A 259 -13.31 -4.44 31.96
CA LEU A 259 -12.97 -4.04 30.60
C LEU A 259 -12.61 -2.55 30.48
N ALA A 260 -13.23 -1.68 31.28
CA ALA A 260 -12.91 -0.26 31.31
C ALA A 260 -11.53 0.00 31.95
N ILE A 261 -11.17 -0.75 33.00
CA ILE A 261 -9.84 -0.70 33.62
C ILE A 261 -8.76 -1.16 32.64
N GLU A 262 -9.06 -2.16 31.80
CA GLU A 262 -8.18 -2.62 30.72
C GLU A 262 -8.16 -1.69 29.49
N GLU A 263 -8.84 -0.53 29.56
CA GLU A 263 -9.00 0.43 28.47
C GLU A 263 -9.63 -0.18 27.20
N GLN A 264 -10.44 -1.24 27.32
CA GLN A 264 -11.09 -1.89 26.18
C GLN A 264 -12.48 -1.30 25.88
N VAL A 265 -13.12 -0.69 26.87
CA VAL A 265 -14.42 -0.01 26.71
C VAL A 265 -14.42 1.37 27.37
N LEU A 266 -15.21 2.28 26.83
CA LEU A 266 -15.42 3.64 27.32
C LEU A 266 -16.90 3.88 27.55
N GLU A 267 -17.28 4.46 28.69
CA GLU A 267 -18.67 4.86 28.94
C GLU A 267 -18.87 6.33 28.58
N GLN A 268 -19.86 6.62 27.76
CA GLN A 268 -20.29 7.98 27.42
C GLN A 268 -21.81 8.02 27.21
N ASP A 269 -22.48 9.00 27.80
CA ASP A 269 -23.94 9.19 27.66
C ASP A 269 -24.75 7.91 27.98
N SER A 270 -24.35 7.21 29.06
CA SER A 270 -24.93 5.94 29.53
C SER A 270 -24.81 4.76 28.55
N LYS A 271 -23.97 4.88 27.52
CA LYS A 271 -23.63 3.81 26.59
C LYS A 271 -22.16 3.45 26.71
N TYR A 272 -21.86 2.17 26.49
CA TYR A 272 -20.51 1.66 26.39
C TYR A 272 -20.10 1.61 24.92
N TYR A 273 -18.88 2.04 24.65
CA TYR A 273 -18.23 2.06 23.35
C TYR A 273 -17.01 1.16 23.41
N LEU A 274 -16.70 0.46 22.32
CA LEU A 274 -15.41 -0.20 22.19
C LEU A 274 -14.32 0.85 22.03
N ASN A 275 -13.25 0.75 22.82
CA ASN A 275 -12.11 1.65 22.70
C ASN A 275 -11.24 1.19 21.52
N GLN A 276 -11.28 1.92 20.40
CA GLN A 276 -10.49 1.63 19.20
C GLN A 276 -9.20 2.48 19.20
N ASN A 277 -8.19 2.04 19.95
CA ASN A 277 -6.82 2.59 19.86
C ASN A 277 -6.11 2.12 18.58
#